data_AF-A0A3L8BBF1-F1
#
_entry.id   AF-A0A3L8BBF1-F1
#
_cell.length_a   1.000
_cell.length_b   1.000
_cell.length_c   1.000
_cell.angle_alpha   90.00
_cell.angle_beta   90.00
_cell.angle_gamma   90.00
#
_symmetry.space_group_name_H-M   'P 1'
#
loop_
_entity.id
_entity.type
_entity.pdbx_description
1 polymer ?
#
loop_
_entity_poly.entity_id
_entity_poly.type
_entity_poly.pdbx_seq_one_letter_code
_entity_poly.pdbx_strand_id
1 'polypeptide(L)'
;MGMAVRYDGQHKFQAPLLELIAPHVRLLPLCPESMAGMGIPRAPVNLIQDGDDIRAVGRDDPQRDVTERLRSMGRITGRVYPDLCGYILQSRSPSCGFQTTPIFNADQSEVINAQGNGLFVMELLKAFPDLPILDDRQMNH
;
A
#
# COMPACT_ATOMS: atom_id res chain seq x y z
N MET A 1 0.96 -6.28 -13.92
CA MET A 1 1.69 -7.53 -14.24
C MET A 1 1.81 -8.35 -12.97
N GLY A 2 1.16 -9.53 -12.97
CA GLY A 2 1.07 -10.43 -11.82
C GLY A 2 2.39 -11.16 -11.55
N MET A 3 3.28 -10.51 -10.83
CA MET A 3 4.37 -11.21 -10.14
C MET A 3 3.80 -11.77 -8.83
N ALA A 4 3.94 -13.08 -8.64
CA ALA A 4 3.40 -13.88 -7.55
C ALA A 4 3.95 -13.47 -6.17
N VAL A 5 3.49 -12.33 -5.64
CA VAL A 5 3.83 -11.83 -4.30
C VAL A 5 2.66 -11.91 -3.31
N ARG A 6 1.63 -12.70 -3.65
CA ARG A 6 0.50 -13.04 -2.76
C ARG A 6 0.47 -14.53 -2.48
N TYR A 7 0.11 -14.88 -1.25
CA TYR A 7 0.15 -16.22 -0.68
C TYR A 7 -1.15 -17.02 -0.95
N ASP A 8 -2.11 -16.44 -1.67
CA ASP A 8 -3.50 -16.88 -1.65
C ASP A 8 -4.11 -17.16 -3.04
N GLY A 9 -3.31 -17.14 -4.12
CA GLY A 9 -3.61 -17.79 -5.42
C GLY A 9 -4.89 -17.34 -6.17
N GLN A 10 -5.72 -16.49 -5.57
CA GLN A 10 -6.98 -16.03 -6.16
C GLN A 10 -6.79 -14.65 -6.78
N HIS A 11 -6.72 -14.66 -8.10
CA HIS A 11 -6.76 -13.47 -8.94
C HIS A 11 -8.11 -12.77 -8.81
N LYS A 12 -8.21 -11.77 -7.91
CA LYS A 12 -9.12 -10.61 -8.14
C LYS A 12 -8.44 -9.59 -9.05
N PHE A 13 -7.91 -10.07 -10.17
CA PHE A 13 -7.23 -9.26 -11.16
C PHE A 13 -8.27 -8.86 -12.20
N GLN A 14 -8.79 -7.63 -12.12
CA GLN A 14 -9.81 -7.11 -13.02
C GLN A 14 -9.20 -6.91 -14.42
N ALA A 15 -9.17 -7.98 -15.21
CA ALA A 15 -8.63 -8.03 -16.57
C ALA A 15 -9.16 -6.92 -17.50
N PRO A 16 -10.46 -6.56 -17.50
CA PRO A 16 -11.01 -5.64 -18.50
C PRO A 16 -10.44 -4.21 -18.46
N LEU A 17 -10.26 -3.63 -17.27
CA LEU A 17 -9.72 -2.27 -17.16
C LEU A 17 -8.25 -2.23 -17.55
N LEU A 18 -7.48 -3.23 -17.11
CA LEU A 18 -6.08 -3.34 -17.47
C LEU A 18 -5.91 -3.54 -18.97
N GLU A 19 -6.77 -4.34 -19.61
CA GLU A 19 -6.79 -4.49 -21.07
C GLU A 19 -7.14 -3.18 -21.79
N LEU A 20 -8.02 -2.35 -21.22
CA LEU A 20 -8.40 -1.06 -21.79
C LEU A 20 -7.26 -0.02 -21.70
N ILE A 21 -6.56 0.05 -20.57
CA ILE A 21 -5.53 1.07 -20.35
C ILE A 21 -4.13 0.62 -20.80
N ALA A 22 -3.84 -0.68 -20.82
CA ALA A 22 -2.51 -1.21 -21.16
C ALA A 22 -1.96 -0.74 -22.52
N PRO A 23 -2.78 -0.51 -23.57
CA PRO A 23 -2.29 0.07 -24.82
C PRO A 23 -1.82 1.52 -24.68
N HIS A 24 -2.29 2.25 -23.67
CA HIS A 24 -2.07 3.68 -23.48
C HIS A 24 -1.08 4.01 -22.35
N VAL A 25 -0.80 3.06 -21.44
CA VAL A 25 0.06 3.31 -20.27
C VAL A 25 1.07 2.19 -20.04
N ARG A 26 2.20 2.54 -19.44
CA ARG A 26 3.17 1.56 -18.93
C ARG A 26 2.84 1.17 -17.50
N LEU A 27 2.47 -0.09 -17.29
CA LEU A 27 2.21 -0.62 -15.95
C LEU A 27 3.51 -1.00 -15.24
N LEU A 28 3.72 -0.45 -14.03
CA LEU A 28 4.86 -0.78 -13.18
C LEU A 28 4.43 -1.72 -12.05
N PRO A 29 4.97 -2.95 -11.95
CA PRO A 29 4.63 -3.88 -10.87
C PRO A 29 5.40 -3.53 -9.59
N LEU A 30 4.87 -2.59 -8.79
CA LEU A 30 5.47 -2.17 -7.53
C LEU A 30 4.77 -2.85 -6.34
N CYS A 31 5.54 -3.47 -5.46
CA CYS A 31 5.06 -3.97 -4.17
C CYS A 31 5.92 -3.36 -3.06
N PRO A 32 5.45 -2.32 -2.36
CA PRO A 32 6.23 -1.64 -1.33
C PRO A 32 6.72 -2.56 -0.23
N GLU A 33 5.93 -3.57 0.16
CA GLU A 33 6.29 -4.56 1.18
C GLU A 33 7.46 -5.45 0.72
N SER A 34 7.47 -5.86 -0.56
CA SER A 34 8.56 -6.65 -1.14
C SER A 34 9.81 -5.80 -1.33
N MET A 35 9.68 -4.57 -1.83
CA MET A 35 10.80 -3.61 -1.97
C MET A 35 11.37 -3.23 -0.61
N ALA A 36 10.52 -3.14 0.42
CA ALA A 36 10.94 -2.95 1.79
C ALA A 36 11.67 -4.17 2.36
N GLY A 37 11.68 -5.32 1.69
CA GLY A 37 12.41 -6.53 2.10
C GLY A 37 11.68 -7.38 3.15
N MET A 38 10.34 -7.38 3.17
CA MET A 38 9.55 -8.09 4.20
C MET A 38 9.49 -9.63 4.01
N GLY A 39 10.11 -10.16 2.96
CA GLY A 39 10.10 -11.59 2.61
C GLY A 39 8.77 -12.08 2.02
N ILE A 40 8.75 -13.31 1.51
CA ILE A 40 7.55 -14.01 1.03
C ILE A 40 7.65 -15.47 1.50
N PRO A 41 6.67 -15.99 2.30
CA PRO A 41 5.51 -15.30 2.87
C PRO A 41 5.92 -14.25 3.92
N ARG A 42 5.12 -13.18 4.05
CA ARG A 42 5.38 -12.06 4.96
C ARG A 42 4.55 -12.16 6.23
N ALA A 43 5.14 -11.81 7.37
CA ALA A 43 4.37 -11.65 8.60
C ALA A 43 3.42 -10.45 8.46
N PRO A 44 2.18 -10.56 8.98
CA PRO A 44 1.21 -9.48 8.94
C PRO A 44 1.67 -8.28 9.78
N VAL A 45 1.37 -7.08 9.30
CA VAL A 45 1.62 -5.83 10.02
C VAL A 45 0.34 -5.01 10.10
N ASN A 46 0.16 -4.32 11.22
CA ASN A 46 -0.93 -3.39 11.46
C ASN A 46 -0.40 -1.96 11.46
N LEU A 47 -1.24 -1.00 11.07
CA LEU A 47 -0.98 0.40 11.34
C LEU A 47 -1.47 0.73 12.74
N ILE A 48 -0.62 1.33 13.57
CA ILE A 48 -0.99 1.83 14.88
C ILE A 48 -0.81 3.34 14.92
N GLN A 49 -1.65 4.02 15.69
CA GLN A 49 -1.40 5.40 16.08
C GLN A 49 -0.56 5.43 17.36
N ASP A 50 0.59 6.08 17.27
CA ASP A 50 1.54 6.29 18.37
C ASP A 50 1.75 7.80 18.53
N GLY A 51 0.95 8.42 19.41
CA GLY A 51 0.82 9.87 19.50
C GLY A 51 0.26 10.48 18.22
N ASP A 52 1.02 11.39 17.62
CA ASP A 52 0.67 12.06 16.34
C ASP A 52 1.21 11.33 15.11
N ASP A 53 1.95 10.22 15.27
CA ASP A 53 2.51 9.45 14.15
C ASP A 53 1.79 8.12 13.94
N ILE A 54 1.87 7.62 12.71
CA ILE A 54 1.38 6.29 12.31
C ILE A 54 2.57 5.38 12.08
N ARG A 55 2.58 4.24 12.78
CA ARG A 55 3.63 3.21 12.67
C ARG A 55 3.07 1.92 12.08
N ALA A 56 3.90 1.18 11.36
CA ALA A 56 3.60 -0.15 10.88
C ALA A 56 4.37 -1.18 11.71
N VAL A 57 3.67 -1.88 12.59
CA VAL A 57 4.24 -2.87 13.51
C VAL A 57 3.71 -4.26 13.21
N GLY A 58 4.46 -5.30 13.57
CA GLY A 58 4.02 -6.68 13.46
C GLY A 58 2.75 -6.93 14.27
N ARG A 59 1.78 -7.60 13.66
CA ARG A 59 0.53 -8.01 14.34
C ARG A 59 0.81 -9.01 15.46
N ASP A 60 1.64 -10.00 15.17
CA ASP A 60 1.96 -11.10 16.09
C ASP A 60 3.27 -10.83 16.87
N ASP A 61 4.06 -9.85 16.44
CA ASP A 61 5.31 -9.41 17.06
C ASP A 61 5.43 -7.87 16.98
N PRO A 62 4.96 -7.13 18.00
CA PRO A 62 5.02 -5.67 18.02
C PRO A 62 6.44 -5.09 18.00
N GLN A 63 7.49 -5.88 18.32
CA GLN A 63 8.87 -5.40 18.22
C GLN A 63 9.34 -5.27 16.77
N ARG A 64 8.66 -5.95 15.84
CA ARG A 64 8.90 -5.83 14.40
C ARG A 64 8.29 -4.54 13.86
N ASP A 65 9.05 -3.46 13.90
CA ASP A 65 8.69 -2.19 13.25
C ASP A 65 9.22 -2.13 11.80
N VAL A 66 8.33 -1.90 10.83
CA VAL A 66 8.67 -1.73 9.41
C VAL A 66 8.32 -0.34 8.86
N THR A 67 7.99 0.60 9.75
CA THR A 67 7.52 1.97 9.43
C THR A 67 8.47 2.68 8.46
N GLU A 68 9.74 2.79 8.83
CA GLU A 68 10.72 3.54 8.02
C GLU A 68 11.04 2.84 6.70
N ARG A 69 11.01 1.50 6.68
CA ARG A 69 11.19 0.72 5.45
C ARG A 69 10.07 0.99 4.46
N LEU A 70 8.82 1.08 4.92
CA LEU A 70 7.68 1.40 4.04
C LEU A 70 7.68 2.87 3.60
N ARG A 71 7.97 3.81 4.51
CA ARG A 71 8.03 5.24 4.18
C ARG A 71 9.15 5.53 3.17
N SER A 72 10.33 4.96 3.37
CA SER A 72 11.46 5.14 2.45
C SER A 72 11.15 4.64 1.04
N MET A 73 10.40 3.54 0.89
CA MET A 73 9.96 3.08 -0.44
C MET A 73 9.05 4.08 -1.14
N GLY A 74 8.14 4.76 -0.42
CA GLY A 74 7.29 5.80 -0.99
C GLY A 74 8.11 6.98 -1.49
N ARG A 75 9.06 7.45 -0.67
CA ARG A 75 9.99 8.54 -1.06
C ARG A 75 10.89 8.17 -2.23
N ILE A 76 11.43 6.95 -2.26
CA ILE A 76 12.26 6.45 -3.37
C ILE A 76 11.41 6.38 -4.64
N THR A 77 10.20 5.83 -4.57
CA THR A 77 9.32 5.71 -5.75
C THR A 77 8.99 7.08 -6.31
N GLY A 78 8.67 8.06 -5.46
CA GLY A 78 8.41 9.43 -5.90
C GLY A 78 9.58 10.11 -6.59
N ARG A 79 10.82 9.71 -6.27
CA ARG A 79 12.03 10.22 -6.94
C ARG A 79 12.39 9.45 -8.21
N VAL A 80 12.23 8.13 -8.20
CA VAL A 80 12.61 7.25 -9.32
C VAL A 80 11.65 7.39 -10.49
N TYR A 81 10.39 7.71 -10.22
CA TYR A 81 9.35 7.83 -11.23
C TYR A 81 8.63 9.19 -11.14
N PRO A 82 9.31 10.30 -11.48
CA PRO A 82 8.75 11.65 -11.36
C PRO A 82 7.55 11.88 -12.30
N ASP A 83 7.45 11.11 -13.39
CA ASP A 83 6.37 11.22 -14.38
C ASP A 83 5.25 10.21 -14.16
N LEU A 84 5.08 9.71 -12.92
CA LEU A 84 3.95 8.84 -12.59
C LEU A 84 2.64 9.59 -12.84
N CYS A 85 1.74 8.94 -13.56
CA CYS A 85 0.45 9.48 -13.99
C CYS A 85 -0.75 8.83 -13.30
N GLY A 86 -0.53 7.83 -12.43
CA GLY A 86 -1.57 7.24 -11.59
C GLY A 86 -1.08 6.05 -10.77
N TYR A 87 -1.87 5.64 -9.78
CA TYR A 87 -1.66 4.41 -9.00
C TYR A 87 -2.88 3.49 -9.05
N ILE A 88 -2.61 2.20 -9.17
CA ILE A 88 -3.58 1.12 -8.93
C ILE A 88 -3.17 0.48 -7.61
N LEU A 89 -3.96 0.71 -6.58
CA LEU A 89 -3.64 0.33 -5.22
C LEU A 89 -4.54 -0.82 -4.75
N GLN A 90 -3.99 -1.67 -3.87
CA GLN A 90 -4.75 -2.75 -3.24
C GLN A 90 -5.38 -2.25 -1.93
N SER A 91 -6.72 -2.32 -1.83
CA SER A 91 -7.46 -2.00 -0.61
C SER A 91 -6.91 -2.69 0.64
N ARG A 92 -7.03 -2.01 1.79
CA ARG A 92 -6.75 -2.51 3.15
C ARG A 92 -5.28 -2.91 3.39
N SER A 93 -4.37 -2.59 2.48
CA SER A 93 -2.94 -2.85 2.68
C SER A 93 -2.34 -1.80 3.63
N PRO A 94 -1.55 -2.20 4.64
CA PRO A 94 -0.83 -1.27 5.52
C PRO A 94 0.20 -0.42 4.77
N SER A 95 0.63 -0.86 3.59
CA SER A 95 1.51 -0.07 2.71
C SER A 95 0.74 0.70 1.64
N CYS A 96 -0.13 0.02 0.89
CA CYS A 96 -0.74 0.55 -0.34
C CYS A 96 -2.18 1.05 -0.19
N GLY A 97 -2.89 0.82 0.90
CA GLY A 97 -4.30 1.21 0.97
C GLY A 97 -4.49 2.73 0.94
N PHE A 98 -5.44 3.24 0.16
CA PHE A 98 -5.79 4.66 0.13
C PHE A 98 -7.19 4.88 0.70
N GLN A 99 -7.29 5.47 1.90
CA GLN A 99 -8.55 5.62 2.64
C GLN A 99 -9.25 4.28 2.91
N THR A 100 -8.45 3.21 3.01
CA THR A 100 -8.95 1.84 3.09
C THR A 100 -8.37 1.01 4.21
N THR A 101 -7.39 1.54 4.94
CA THR A 101 -6.56 0.76 5.85
C THR A 101 -6.95 1.03 7.30
N PRO A 102 -7.30 -0.01 8.07
CA PRO A 102 -7.51 0.13 9.51
C PRO A 102 -6.25 0.61 10.23
N ILE A 103 -6.41 1.62 11.07
CA ILE A 103 -5.44 2.11 12.04
C ILE A 103 -5.96 1.71 13.42
N PHE A 104 -5.11 1.03 14.17
CA PHE A 104 -5.36 0.58 15.52
C PHE A 104 -4.81 1.56 16.55
N ASN A 105 -5.25 1.45 17.79
CA ASN A 105 -4.56 2.04 18.94
C ASN A 105 -3.17 1.39 19.15
N ALA A 106 -2.35 1.99 20.03
CA ALA A 106 -0.94 1.61 20.21
C ALA A 106 -0.73 0.13 20.60
N ASP A 107 -1.67 -0.48 21.33
CA ASP A 107 -1.60 -1.89 21.75
C ASP A 107 -2.28 -2.86 20.78
N GLN A 108 -2.78 -2.38 19.64
CA GLN A 108 -3.45 -3.16 18.59
C GLN A 108 -4.79 -3.81 18.99
N SER A 109 -5.41 -3.38 20.10
CA SER A 109 -6.67 -3.95 20.60
C SER A 109 -7.92 -3.40 19.90
N GLU A 110 -7.89 -2.16 19.42
CA GLU A 110 -9.06 -1.48 18.87
C GLU A 110 -8.73 -0.74 17.57
N VAL A 111 -9.65 -0.79 16.61
CA VAL A 111 -9.58 0.04 15.39
C VAL A 111 -10.14 1.42 15.71
N ILE A 112 -9.28 2.43 15.66
CA ILE A 112 -9.63 3.84 15.94
C ILE A 112 -9.93 4.63 14.66
N ASN A 113 -9.47 4.14 13.51
CA ASN A 113 -9.82 4.68 12.21
C ASN A 113 -9.85 3.56 11.16
N ALA A 114 -10.99 3.35 10.50
CA ALA A 114 -11.15 2.30 9.49
C ALA A 114 -10.72 2.72 8.07
N GLN A 115 -10.42 4.00 7.85
CA GLN A 115 -10.20 4.62 6.54
C GLN A 115 -8.86 5.36 6.49
N GLY A 116 -7.82 4.77 7.06
CA GLY A 116 -6.45 5.28 7.00
C GLY A 116 -5.79 5.09 5.63
N ASN A 117 -4.69 5.80 5.42
CA ASN A 117 -3.77 5.60 4.31
C ASN A 117 -2.62 4.69 4.72
N GLY A 118 -2.18 3.82 3.81
CA GLY A 118 -0.95 3.06 3.99
C GLY A 118 0.28 3.95 3.98
N LEU A 119 1.34 3.54 4.70
CA LEU A 119 2.53 4.39 4.88
C LEU A 119 3.25 4.73 3.58
N PHE A 120 3.25 3.82 2.60
CA PHE A 120 3.82 4.09 1.29
C PHE A 120 3.01 5.17 0.56
N VAL A 121 1.68 5.07 0.58
CA VAL A 121 0.76 6.04 -0.04
C VAL A 121 0.89 7.41 0.61
N MET A 122 1.03 7.48 1.93
CA MET A 122 1.24 8.75 2.64
C MET A 122 2.47 9.52 2.14
N GLU A 123 3.58 8.84 1.90
CA GLU A 123 4.79 9.49 1.38
C GLU A 123 4.68 9.83 -0.11
N LEU A 124 3.91 9.04 -0.84
CA LEU A 124 3.68 9.22 -2.27
C LEU A 124 2.80 10.44 -2.57
N LEU A 125 1.74 10.64 -1.78
CA LEU A 125 0.86 11.80 -1.85
C LEU A 125 1.60 13.11 -1.52
N LYS A 126 2.68 13.05 -0.72
CA LYS A 126 3.55 14.22 -0.50
C LYS A 126 4.33 14.59 -1.76
N ALA A 127 4.73 13.60 -2.56
CA ALA A 127 5.44 13.82 -3.82
C ALA A 127 4.51 14.18 -4.98
N PHE A 128 3.30 13.60 -5.00
CA PHE A 128 2.30 13.80 -6.05
C PHE A 128 0.91 14.07 -5.45
N PRO A 129 0.64 15.29 -4.96
CA PRO A 129 -0.62 15.61 -4.30
C PRO A 129 -1.85 15.52 -5.23
N ASP A 130 -1.66 15.75 -6.53
CA ASP A 130 -2.75 15.80 -7.52
C ASP A 130 -2.93 14.48 -8.29
N LEU A 131 -2.21 13.41 -7.91
CA LEU A 131 -2.21 12.19 -8.71
C LEU A 131 -3.52 11.42 -8.57
N PRO A 132 -4.18 11.03 -9.68
CA PRO A 132 -5.37 10.19 -9.61
C PRO A 132 -5.01 8.82 -9.02
N ILE A 133 -5.76 8.43 -8.00
CA ILE A 133 -5.66 7.12 -7.35
C ILE A 133 -6.90 6.32 -7.70
N LEU A 134 -6.69 5.13 -8.27
CA LEU A 134 -7.74 4.14 -8.47
C LEU A 134 -7.60 3.07 -7.39
N ASP A 135 -8.64 2.95 -6.57
CA ASP A 135 -8.80 1.86 -5.60
C ASP A 135 -9.67 0.74 -6.21
N ASP A 136 -9.40 -0.52 -5.87
CA ASP A 136 -10.17 -1.67 -6.37
C ASP A 136 -11.67 -1.60 -6.06
N ARG A 137 -12.08 -0.84 -5.06
CA ARG A 137 -13.51 -0.58 -4.77
C ARG A 137 -14.19 0.32 -5.80
N GLN A 138 -13.47 1.27 -6.39
CA GLN A 138 -14.03 2.21 -7.37
C GLN A 138 -14.19 1.57 -8.75
N MET A 139 -13.61 0.39 -8.95
CA MET A 139 -13.58 -0.34 -10.22
C MET A 139 -14.68 -1.43 -10.33
N ASN A 140 -15.71 -1.36 -9.47
CA ASN A 140 -16.79 -2.36 -9.34
C ASN A 140 -18.15 -1.90 -9.91
N HIS A 141 -18.18 -0.84 -10.73
CA HIS A 141 -19.38 -0.33 -11.37
C HIS A 141 -19.29 -0.36 -12.90
#